data_AF-A0A0E3WZW3-F1
#
_entry.id   AF-A0A0E3WZW3-F1
#
_cell.length_a   1.000
_cell.length_b   1.000
_cell.length_c   1.000
_cell.angle_alpha   90.00
_cell.angle_beta   90.00
_cell.angle_gamma   90.00
#
_symmetry.space_group_name_H-M   'P 1'
#
loop_
_entity.id
_entity.type
_entity.pdbx_description
1 polymer ?
#
loop_
_entity_poly.entity_id
_entity_poly.type
_entity_poly.pdbx_seq_one_letter_code
_entity_poly.pdbx_strand_id
1 'polypeptide(L)'
;MNFGVVIHGPEVIDSGHAKLILELFSRFGDVTAKLGGAMGKIAVIDADMEDLIDINESLKPSVAIDSLLDTCDAVCLLNHGKTPENGLEFGSIVMSRLKDRKSIPLIQIESPGCDDGCIVYRNDKGQDLAKRLGELLRMPVNEGCDHEDVRISTEGTRTFRKINGVHPDELIMIDGFVIGKATSEDVSIVVENGFVTGLEGGIIKEHGLEKLHMYESREPLDIRKAWVKTGAIRRSQSQGPGIRPGKCHTMIHENNSSCMTALIDHIAERSIELAEGCNCAITVGDDTTAIAADILYRLHIPVIGITDGDPDGFSHTVHFYPGSIVMQLDPGWDDVIGKIIRKELFNGKDRTKFNNFEEMKNSIQEIIGEKLVSLIVY
;
A
#
# COMPACT_ATOMS: atom_id res chain seq x y z
N MET A 1 31.33 -6.03 -3.27
CA MET A 1 30.23 -6.86 -2.76
C MET A 1 28.95 -6.19 -3.20
N ASN A 2 28.04 -6.93 -3.79
CA ASN A 2 26.78 -6.39 -4.30
C ASN A 2 25.70 -6.65 -3.25
N PHE A 3 25.15 -5.59 -2.67
CA PHE A 3 24.08 -5.68 -1.68
C PHE A 3 22.73 -5.45 -2.34
N GLY A 4 21.82 -6.40 -2.19
CA GLY A 4 20.41 -6.20 -2.42
C GLY A 4 19.74 -5.68 -1.17
N VAL A 5 18.94 -4.62 -1.25
CA VAL A 5 18.17 -4.09 -0.13
C VAL A 5 16.70 -4.03 -0.50
N VAL A 6 15.85 -4.76 0.22
CA VAL A 6 14.40 -4.69 0.05
C VAL A 6 13.84 -3.88 1.20
N ILE A 7 13.26 -2.73 0.88
CA ILE A 7 12.74 -1.78 1.86
C ILE A 7 11.22 -1.97 1.95
N HIS A 8 10.71 -2.21 3.15
CA HIS A 8 9.28 -2.39 3.38
C HIS A 8 8.73 -1.37 4.37
N GLY A 9 7.58 -0.81 4.00
CA GLY A 9 6.86 0.17 4.81
C GLY A 9 7.40 1.60 4.66
N PRO A 10 6.52 2.61 4.76
CA PRO A 10 6.94 4.02 4.71
C PRO A 10 7.77 4.43 5.94
N GLU A 11 7.59 3.79 7.10
CA GLU A 11 8.17 4.24 8.37
C GLU A 11 9.71 4.23 8.40
N VAL A 12 10.35 3.26 7.73
CA VAL A 12 11.81 3.21 7.67
C VAL A 12 12.41 4.28 6.73
N ILE A 13 11.62 4.74 5.77
CA ILE A 13 11.99 5.83 4.86
C ILE A 13 11.76 7.17 5.56
N ASP A 14 10.58 7.37 6.15
CA ASP A 14 10.18 8.61 6.82
C ASP A 14 11.07 8.94 8.02
N SER A 15 11.59 7.93 8.71
CA SER A 15 12.56 8.11 9.80
C SER A 15 13.97 8.46 9.33
N GLY A 16 14.24 8.45 8.02
CA GLY A 16 15.55 8.73 7.42
C GLY A 16 16.55 7.57 7.49
N HIS A 17 16.22 6.48 8.20
CA HIS A 17 17.12 5.35 8.38
C HIS A 17 17.37 4.55 7.11
N ALA A 18 16.39 4.48 6.20
CA ALA A 18 16.60 3.90 4.87
C ALA A 18 17.79 4.55 4.16
N LYS A 19 17.83 5.89 4.12
CA LYS A 19 18.92 6.64 3.50
C LYS A 19 20.26 6.36 4.18
N LEU A 20 20.31 6.42 5.51
CA LEU A 20 21.52 6.16 6.30
C LEU A 20 22.10 4.76 6.05
N ILE A 21 21.24 3.74 5.96
CA ILE A 21 21.65 2.36 5.74
C ILE A 21 22.14 2.16 4.30
N LEU A 22 21.45 2.71 3.31
CA LEU A 22 21.89 2.65 1.91
C LEU A 22 23.25 3.34 1.72
N GLU A 23 23.43 4.53 2.31
CA GLU A 23 24.71 5.24 2.32
C GLU A 23 25.80 4.41 3.01
N LEU A 24 25.50 3.78 4.15
CA LEU A 24 26.44 2.89 4.84
C LEU A 24 26.85 1.71 3.95
N PHE A 25 25.89 1.04 3.29
CA PHE A 25 26.16 -0.12 2.43
C PHE A 25 26.97 0.27 1.20
N SER A 26 26.72 1.45 0.62
CA SER A 26 27.47 1.98 -0.53
C SER A 26 28.97 2.13 -0.26
N ARG A 27 29.37 2.26 1.01
CA ARG A 27 30.79 2.30 1.41
C ARG A 27 31.47 0.93 1.37
N PHE A 28 30.70 -0.16 1.32
CA PHE A 28 31.18 -1.54 1.29
C PHE A 28 31.05 -2.19 -0.10
N GLY A 29 30.25 -1.61 -1.00
CA GLY A 29 30.13 -2.02 -2.39
C GLY A 29 28.86 -1.49 -3.07
N ASP A 30 28.50 -2.07 -4.20
CA ASP A 30 27.35 -1.63 -4.98
C ASP A 30 26.03 -2.02 -4.29
N VAL A 31 25.04 -1.13 -4.36
CA VAL A 31 23.75 -1.30 -3.69
C VAL A 31 22.62 -1.24 -4.71
N THR A 32 21.80 -2.29 -4.73
CA THR A 32 20.55 -2.34 -5.49
C THR A 32 19.40 -2.34 -4.49
N ALA A 33 18.66 -1.23 -4.39
CA ALA A 33 17.53 -1.12 -3.49
C ALA A 33 16.19 -1.18 -4.24
N LYS A 34 15.26 -1.99 -3.71
CA LYS A 34 13.89 -2.13 -4.23
C LYS A 34 12.89 -1.90 -3.12
N LEU A 35 11.75 -1.28 -3.46
CA LEU A 35 10.64 -1.16 -2.54
C LEU A 35 9.72 -2.40 -2.56
N GLY A 36 9.35 -2.89 -1.37
CA GLY A 36 8.28 -3.85 -1.18
C GLY A 36 6.98 -3.17 -0.72
N GLY A 37 5.91 -3.32 -1.50
CA GLY A 37 4.59 -2.77 -1.21
C GLY A 37 4.32 -1.38 -1.81
N ALA A 38 3.04 -1.02 -1.91
CA ALA A 38 2.61 0.17 -2.67
C ALA A 38 2.82 1.49 -1.93
N MET A 39 2.63 1.53 -0.61
CA MET A 39 2.58 2.78 0.15
C MET A 39 3.95 3.37 0.46
N GLY A 40 4.99 2.55 0.47
CA GLY A 40 6.36 3.05 0.60
C GLY A 40 6.76 3.96 -0.56
N LYS A 41 6.10 3.87 -1.73
CA LYS A 41 6.42 4.70 -2.91
C LYS A 41 6.23 6.18 -2.60
N ILE A 42 5.19 6.48 -1.83
CA ILE A 42 4.88 7.84 -1.37
C ILE A 42 5.99 8.36 -0.47
N ALA A 43 6.46 7.54 0.48
CA ALA A 43 7.57 7.92 1.34
C ALA A 43 8.88 8.12 0.56
N VAL A 44 9.16 7.29 -0.46
CA VAL A 44 10.31 7.48 -1.35
C VAL A 44 10.23 8.82 -2.09
N ILE A 45 9.06 9.16 -2.65
CA ILE A 45 8.85 10.42 -3.37
C ILE A 45 8.95 11.63 -2.44
N ASP A 46 8.38 11.53 -1.23
CA ASP A 46 8.47 12.57 -0.20
C ASP A 46 9.92 12.81 0.26
N ALA A 47 10.72 11.75 0.33
CA ALA A 47 12.12 11.78 0.74
C ALA A 47 13.11 12.10 -0.40
N ASP A 48 12.62 12.27 -1.64
CA ASP A 48 13.42 12.46 -2.86
C ASP A 48 14.47 11.35 -3.05
N MET A 49 14.02 10.09 -2.87
CA MET A 49 14.86 8.89 -2.92
C MET A 49 14.61 8.04 -4.17
N GLU A 50 13.88 8.54 -5.18
CA GLU A 50 13.58 7.77 -6.40
C GLU A 50 14.85 7.34 -7.18
N ASP A 51 15.94 8.09 -7.08
CA ASP A 51 17.22 7.74 -7.71
C ASP A 51 17.99 6.65 -6.94
N LEU A 52 17.61 6.39 -5.69
CA LEU A 52 18.27 5.42 -4.81
C LEU A 52 17.47 4.12 -4.64
N ILE A 53 16.14 4.20 -4.72
CA ILE A 53 15.22 3.09 -4.46
C ILE A 53 14.34 2.88 -5.68
N ASP A 54 14.41 1.69 -6.28
CA ASP A 54 13.53 1.31 -7.36
C ASP A 54 12.08 1.13 -6.86
N ILE A 55 11.20 1.99 -7.38
CA ILE A 55 9.76 2.03 -7.10
C ILE A 55 8.91 1.70 -8.33
N ASN A 56 9.51 1.25 -9.43
CA ASN A 56 8.79 0.99 -10.68
C ASN A 56 7.82 -0.19 -10.55
N GLU A 57 8.18 -1.19 -9.76
CA GLU A 57 7.36 -2.39 -9.55
C GLU A 57 6.68 -2.36 -8.17
N SER A 58 5.43 -2.82 -8.10
CA SER A 58 4.71 -3.05 -6.83
C SER A 58 4.82 -4.51 -6.41
N LEU A 59 6.04 -4.93 -6.05
CA LEU A 59 6.32 -6.31 -5.66
C LEU A 59 5.99 -6.60 -4.20
N LYS A 60 5.62 -7.86 -3.94
CA LYS A 60 5.67 -8.41 -2.57
C LYS A 60 7.14 -8.48 -2.14
N PRO A 61 7.47 -8.22 -0.86
CA PRO A 61 8.84 -8.27 -0.35
C PRO A 61 9.56 -9.58 -0.69
N SER A 62 8.89 -10.73 -0.60
CA SER A 62 9.48 -12.03 -0.94
C SER A 62 9.86 -12.13 -2.42
N VAL A 63 9.05 -11.57 -3.32
CA VAL A 63 9.33 -11.54 -4.77
C VAL A 63 10.47 -10.57 -5.08
N ALA A 64 10.51 -9.42 -4.40
CA ALA A 64 11.62 -8.47 -4.51
C ALA A 64 12.94 -9.12 -4.07
N ILE A 65 12.96 -9.84 -2.93
CA ILE A 65 14.14 -10.58 -2.46
C ILE A 65 14.54 -11.64 -3.49
N ASP A 66 13.60 -12.48 -3.96
CA ASP A 66 13.88 -13.51 -4.98
C ASP A 66 14.54 -12.91 -6.23
N SER A 67 14.12 -11.72 -6.67
CA SER A 67 14.72 -11.05 -7.85
C SER A 67 16.18 -10.61 -7.66
N LEU A 68 16.64 -10.51 -6.40
CA LEU A 68 17.99 -10.09 -6.04
C LEU A 68 18.91 -11.26 -5.72
N LEU A 69 18.38 -12.47 -5.47
CA LEU A 69 19.16 -13.64 -5.07
C LEU A 69 20.20 -14.06 -6.12
N ASP A 70 19.90 -13.86 -7.40
CA ASP A 70 20.78 -14.27 -8.51
C ASP A 70 21.82 -13.21 -8.90
N THR A 71 21.67 -11.97 -8.40
CA THR A 71 22.48 -10.80 -8.84
C THR A 71 23.30 -10.17 -7.72
N CYS A 72 23.00 -10.51 -6.46
CA CYS A 72 23.61 -9.93 -5.27
C CYS A 72 24.40 -10.97 -4.46
N ASP A 73 25.40 -10.51 -3.73
CA ASP A 73 26.20 -11.33 -2.81
C ASP A 73 25.54 -11.49 -1.44
N ALA A 74 24.63 -10.57 -1.07
CA ALA A 74 23.80 -10.62 0.14
C ALA A 74 22.53 -9.81 -0.07
N VAL A 75 21.44 -10.19 0.60
CA VAL A 75 20.18 -9.43 0.58
C VAL A 75 19.73 -9.09 2.00
N CYS A 76 19.36 -7.82 2.20
CA CYS A 76 18.85 -7.29 3.45
C CYS A 76 17.37 -6.87 3.29
N LEU A 77 16.49 -7.40 4.15
CA LEU A 77 15.15 -6.88 4.35
C LEU A 77 15.22 -5.74 5.37
N LEU A 78 14.94 -4.52 4.93
CA LEU A 78 14.86 -3.36 5.79
C LEU A 78 13.39 -3.06 6.12
N ASN A 79 13.03 -3.14 7.40
CA ASN A 79 11.65 -3.03 7.83
C ASN A 79 11.51 -2.19 9.11
N HIS A 80 10.32 -1.64 9.34
CA HIS A 80 9.94 -0.97 10.58
C HIS A 80 8.49 -1.35 10.93
N GLY A 81 8.37 -2.40 11.75
CA GLY A 81 7.12 -2.94 12.26
C GLY A 81 6.41 -1.96 13.20
N LYS A 82 5.19 -2.31 13.63
CA LYS A 82 4.49 -1.57 14.70
C LYS A 82 5.22 -1.72 16.03
N THR A 83 5.66 -2.94 16.29
CA THR A 83 6.63 -3.31 17.31
C THR A 83 7.72 -4.17 16.66
N PRO A 84 8.88 -4.39 17.32
CA PRO A 84 9.88 -5.33 16.85
C PRO A 84 9.32 -6.73 16.64
N GLU A 85 8.46 -7.23 17.53
CA GLU A 85 7.86 -8.56 17.43
C GLU A 85 7.04 -8.71 16.14
N ASN A 86 6.20 -7.72 15.83
CA ASN A 86 5.46 -7.66 14.56
C ASN A 86 6.40 -7.72 13.35
N GLY A 87 7.49 -6.95 13.39
CA GLY A 87 8.45 -6.87 12.30
C GLY A 87 9.25 -8.16 12.10
N LEU A 88 9.63 -8.82 13.20
CA LEU A 88 10.28 -10.13 13.18
C LEU A 88 9.37 -11.20 12.58
N GLU A 89 8.10 -11.21 12.96
CA GLU A 89 7.10 -12.13 12.43
C GLU A 89 6.85 -11.89 10.93
N PHE A 90 6.67 -10.63 10.55
CA PHE A 90 6.56 -10.25 9.14
C PHE A 90 7.76 -10.73 8.34
N GLY A 91 8.97 -10.53 8.85
CA GLY A 91 10.19 -11.05 8.25
C GLY A 91 10.18 -12.57 8.10
N SER A 92 9.72 -13.31 9.11
CA SER A 92 9.59 -14.77 9.02
C SER A 92 8.58 -15.20 7.94
N ILE A 93 7.45 -14.50 7.78
CA ILE A 93 6.48 -14.73 6.69
C ILE A 93 7.07 -14.40 5.31
N VAL A 94 7.93 -13.39 5.22
CA VAL A 94 8.62 -13.07 3.97
C VAL A 94 9.61 -14.18 3.62
N MET A 95 10.46 -14.59 4.56
CA MET A 95 11.45 -15.66 4.37
C MET A 95 10.75 -16.98 4.01
N SER A 96 9.75 -17.37 4.81
CA SER A 96 8.46 -17.90 4.36
C SER A 96 8.35 -18.43 2.94
N ARG A 97 8.34 -17.46 2.02
CA ARG A 97 7.84 -17.56 0.67
C ARG A 97 8.94 -17.45 -0.38
N LEU A 98 10.20 -17.37 0.05
CA LEU A 98 11.36 -17.34 -0.86
C LEU A 98 11.55 -18.70 -1.53
N LYS A 99 12.00 -18.66 -2.80
CA LYS A 99 12.30 -19.87 -3.57
C LYS A 99 13.58 -20.56 -3.09
N ASP A 100 14.60 -19.78 -2.75
CA ASP A 100 15.87 -20.27 -2.23
C ASP A 100 16.36 -19.42 -1.06
N ARG A 101 16.30 -19.99 0.16
CA ARG A 101 16.74 -19.31 1.39
C ARG A 101 18.22 -19.52 1.71
N LYS A 102 18.91 -20.41 0.99
CA LYS A 102 20.26 -20.87 1.38
C LYS A 102 21.33 -20.47 0.37
N SER A 103 20.96 -19.86 -0.75
CA SER A 103 21.89 -19.39 -1.79
C SER A 103 22.91 -18.39 -1.25
N ILE A 104 22.45 -17.30 -0.62
CA ILE A 104 23.27 -16.17 -0.19
C ILE A 104 22.89 -15.72 1.23
N PRO A 105 23.77 -14.96 1.93
CA PRO A 105 23.43 -14.28 3.19
C PRO A 105 22.10 -13.52 3.12
N LEU A 106 21.19 -13.85 4.03
CA LEU A 106 19.91 -13.14 4.20
C LEU A 106 19.87 -12.50 5.59
N ILE A 107 19.56 -11.21 5.62
CA ILE A 107 19.54 -10.40 6.86
C ILE A 107 18.25 -9.61 6.89
N GLN A 108 17.71 -9.39 8.09
CA GLN A 108 16.74 -8.35 8.34
C GLN A 108 17.31 -7.29 9.27
N ILE A 109 17.03 -6.03 8.97
CA ILE A 109 17.27 -4.90 9.85
C ILE A 109 15.89 -4.37 10.24
N GLU A 110 15.53 -4.55 11.51
CA GLU A 110 14.22 -4.22 12.06
C GLU A 110 14.32 -2.95 12.92
N SER A 111 13.46 -1.97 12.61
CA SER A 111 13.32 -0.70 13.33
C SER A 111 14.67 -0.04 13.62
N PRO A 112 15.52 0.20 12.60
CA PRO A 112 16.83 0.82 12.81
C PRO A 112 16.69 2.18 13.50
N GLY A 113 17.59 2.44 14.44
CA GLY A 113 17.62 3.68 15.22
C GLY A 113 16.64 3.75 16.39
N CYS A 114 15.78 2.74 16.56
CA CYS A 114 14.96 2.58 17.78
C CYS A 114 15.73 1.80 18.85
N ASP A 115 15.45 2.06 20.13
CA ASP A 115 16.09 1.39 21.27
C ASP A 115 15.84 -0.13 21.29
N ASP A 116 14.72 -0.56 20.72
CA ASP A 116 14.26 -1.94 20.60
C ASP A 116 14.49 -2.54 19.19
N GLY A 117 15.16 -1.80 18.31
CA GLY A 117 15.56 -2.26 16.99
C GLY A 117 16.60 -3.38 17.04
N CYS A 118 16.60 -4.26 16.04
CA CYS A 118 17.56 -5.37 15.99
C CYS A 118 17.96 -5.77 14.56
N ILE A 119 19.05 -6.53 14.47
CA ILE A 119 19.50 -7.17 13.24
C ILE A 119 19.30 -8.68 13.40
N VAL A 120 18.71 -9.30 12.39
CA VAL A 120 18.42 -10.74 12.40
C VAL A 120 19.05 -11.41 11.20
N TYR A 121 19.93 -12.39 11.44
CA TYR A 121 20.37 -13.26 10.34
C TYR A 121 19.30 -14.31 10.08
N ARG A 122 18.86 -14.40 8.82
CA ARG A 122 17.77 -15.29 8.37
C ARG A 122 18.28 -16.63 7.83
N ASN A 123 19.59 -16.81 7.77
CA ASN A 123 20.26 -18.08 7.51
C ASN A 123 21.69 -18.07 8.07
N ASP A 124 22.32 -19.25 8.16
CA ASP A 124 23.67 -19.41 8.70
C ASP A 124 24.72 -18.55 7.96
N LYS A 125 24.56 -18.40 6.64
CA LYS A 125 25.44 -17.56 5.80
C LYS A 125 25.38 -16.07 6.19
N GLY A 126 24.27 -15.62 6.75
CA GLY A 126 24.05 -14.25 7.20
C GLY A 126 24.74 -13.90 8.52
N GLN A 127 25.17 -14.89 9.31
CA GLN A 127 25.60 -14.66 10.70
C GLN A 127 26.78 -13.70 10.82
N ASP A 128 27.84 -13.90 10.05
CA ASP A 128 29.06 -13.06 10.13
C ASP A 128 28.80 -11.63 9.65
N LEU A 129 28.01 -11.48 8.59
CA LEU A 129 27.63 -10.17 8.08
C LEU A 129 26.70 -9.45 9.08
N ALA A 130 25.74 -10.14 9.68
CA ALA A 130 24.85 -9.58 10.69
C ALA A 130 25.61 -9.09 11.93
N LYS A 131 26.61 -9.84 12.41
CA LYS A 131 27.50 -9.41 13.50
C LYS A 131 28.24 -8.11 13.18
N ARG A 132 28.85 -8.02 11.99
CA ARG A 132 29.53 -6.80 11.53
C ARG A 132 28.57 -5.61 11.44
N LEU A 133 27.39 -5.83 10.87
CA LEU A 133 26.36 -4.78 10.80
C LEU A 133 25.87 -4.36 12.19
N GLY A 134 25.76 -5.30 13.14
CA GLY A 134 25.38 -5.02 14.52
C GLY A 134 26.38 -4.12 15.24
N GLU A 135 27.68 -4.36 15.04
CA GLU A 135 28.73 -3.48 15.55
C GLU A 135 28.68 -2.08 14.94
N LEU A 136 28.46 -1.98 13.63
CA LEU A 136 28.42 -0.71 12.89
C LEU A 136 27.19 0.12 13.26
N LEU A 137 26.02 -0.50 13.31
CA LEU A 137 24.75 0.14 13.61
C LEU A 137 24.48 0.25 15.12
N ARG A 138 25.31 -0.39 15.96
CA ARG A 138 25.15 -0.51 17.41
C ARG A 138 23.81 -1.13 17.80
N MET A 139 23.42 -2.16 17.06
CA MET A 139 22.15 -2.88 17.24
C MET A 139 22.41 -4.31 17.70
N PRO A 140 21.55 -4.87 18.58
CA PRO A 140 21.63 -6.27 18.95
C PRO A 140 21.44 -7.18 17.73
N VAL A 141 22.15 -8.32 17.73
CA VAL A 141 22.10 -9.31 16.65
C VAL A 141 21.48 -10.60 17.17
N ASN A 142 20.40 -11.02 16.52
CA ASN A 142 19.62 -12.20 16.88
C ASN A 142 19.61 -13.23 15.75
N GLU A 143 19.41 -14.50 16.12
CA GLU A 143 19.09 -15.56 15.15
C GLU A 143 17.64 -15.45 14.73
N GLY A 144 17.38 -15.56 13.42
CA GLY A 144 16.02 -15.64 12.92
C GLY A 144 15.43 -17.02 13.23
N CYS A 145 14.32 -17.05 13.96
CA CYS A 145 13.51 -18.26 14.06
C CYS A 145 12.64 -18.39 12.81
N ASP A 146 12.75 -19.53 12.13
CA ASP A 146 11.77 -19.93 11.12
C ASP A 146 10.42 -20.14 11.82
N HIS A 147 9.48 -19.22 11.58
CA HIS A 147 8.09 -19.47 11.87
C HIS A 147 7.44 -20.08 10.62
N GLU A 148 6.40 -20.90 10.84
CA GLU A 148 5.51 -21.31 9.76
C GLU A 148 4.95 -20.06 9.05
N ASP A 149 4.52 -20.21 7.79
CA ASP A 149 3.78 -19.17 7.08
C ASP A 149 2.52 -18.77 7.88
N VAL A 150 1.67 -17.92 7.31
CA VAL A 150 0.38 -17.54 7.89
C VAL A 150 -0.31 -18.73 8.58
N ARG A 151 -0.63 -18.56 9.86
CA ARG A 151 -1.31 -19.59 10.67
C ARG A 151 -2.72 -19.79 10.16
N ILE A 152 -2.94 -20.92 9.50
CA ILE A 152 -4.22 -21.28 8.92
C ILE A 152 -4.66 -22.64 9.44
N SER A 153 -5.83 -22.70 10.06
CA SER A 153 -6.49 -23.96 10.41
C SER A 153 -7.71 -24.17 9.51
N THR A 154 -8.09 -25.43 9.33
CA THR A 154 -9.29 -25.79 8.56
C THR A 154 -10.09 -26.80 9.35
N GLU A 155 -11.35 -26.47 9.61
CA GLU A 155 -12.31 -27.30 10.33
C GLU A 155 -13.54 -27.49 9.44
N GLY A 156 -13.69 -28.68 8.84
CA GLY A 156 -14.74 -28.94 7.87
C GLY A 156 -14.64 -28.01 6.65
N THR A 157 -15.69 -27.23 6.39
CA THR A 157 -15.76 -26.24 5.30
C THR A 157 -15.17 -24.87 5.66
N ARG A 158 -14.81 -24.66 6.94
CA ARG A 158 -14.31 -23.38 7.44
C ARG A 158 -12.79 -23.36 7.49
N THR A 159 -12.22 -22.28 7.01
CA THR A 159 -10.80 -21.95 7.10
C THR A 159 -10.65 -20.73 7.97
N PHE A 160 -9.78 -20.83 8.98
CA PHE A 160 -9.48 -19.74 9.89
C PHE A 160 -8.08 -19.24 9.57
N ARG A 161 -7.95 -17.93 9.33
CA ARG A 161 -6.64 -17.29 9.19
C ARG A 161 -6.43 -16.37 10.39
N LYS A 162 -5.45 -16.71 11.23
CA LYS A 162 -5.08 -15.86 12.35
C LYS A 162 -4.36 -14.61 11.86
N ILE A 163 -4.72 -13.46 12.43
CA ILE A 163 -4.03 -12.19 12.24
C ILE A 163 -3.12 -11.97 13.45
N ASN A 164 -1.83 -11.77 13.22
CA ASN A 164 -0.88 -11.57 14.31
C ASN A 164 -0.48 -10.10 14.44
N GLY A 165 -0.32 -9.69 15.70
CA GLY A 165 -0.02 -8.33 16.15
C GLY A 165 -0.92 -7.26 15.55
N VAL A 166 -2.21 -7.58 15.55
CA VAL A 166 -3.31 -6.63 15.46
C VAL A 166 -3.61 -6.11 16.86
N HIS A 167 -4.00 -4.84 16.97
CA HIS A 167 -4.44 -4.27 18.24
C HIS A 167 -5.94 -3.96 18.23
N PRO A 168 -6.58 -3.88 19.41
CA PRO A 168 -7.94 -3.38 19.50
C PRO A 168 -8.06 -2.03 18.82
N ASP A 169 -9.21 -1.84 18.17
CA ASP A 169 -9.55 -0.69 17.37
C ASP A 169 -8.86 -0.54 16.01
N GLU A 170 -7.99 -1.47 15.60
CA GLU A 170 -7.42 -1.44 14.26
C GLU A 170 -8.42 -1.92 13.19
N LEU A 171 -8.48 -1.20 12.06
CA LEU A 171 -9.17 -1.67 10.86
C LEU A 171 -8.46 -2.91 10.32
N ILE A 172 -9.24 -3.83 9.75
CA ILE A 172 -8.77 -5.06 9.13
C ILE A 172 -9.11 -5.01 7.65
N MET A 173 -8.08 -5.15 6.82
CA MET A 173 -8.19 -5.06 5.37
C MET A 173 -7.80 -6.37 4.71
N ILE A 174 -8.54 -6.75 3.67
CA ILE A 174 -8.22 -7.87 2.77
C ILE A 174 -8.14 -7.34 1.34
N ASP A 175 -6.98 -7.50 0.70
CA ASP A 175 -6.73 -7.08 -0.69
C ASP A 175 -7.14 -5.62 -0.99
N GLY A 176 -7.01 -4.74 0.03
CA GLY A 176 -7.34 -3.32 -0.06
C GLY A 176 -8.72 -2.94 0.51
N PHE A 177 -9.62 -3.90 0.74
CA PHE A 177 -10.97 -3.64 1.26
C PHE A 177 -11.02 -3.74 2.79
N VAL A 178 -11.59 -2.73 3.45
CA VAL A 178 -11.87 -2.78 4.89
C VAL A 178 -13.03 -3.73 5.15
N ILE A 179 -12.76 -4.86 5.79
CA ILE A 179 -13.77 -5.89 6.08
C ILE A 179 -14.35 -5.78 7.50
N GLY A 180 -13.76 -4.93 8.34
CA GLY A 180 -14.11 -4.86 9.75
C GLY A 180 -13.02 -4.22 10.61
N LYS A 181 -13.19 -4.37 11.92
CA LYS A 181 -12.35 -3.76 12.95
C LYS A 181 -12.06 -4.76 14.07
N ALA A 182 -10.84 -4.77 14.58
CA ALA A 182 -10.42 -5.63 15.69
C ALA A 182 -11.01 -5.14 17.01
N THR A 183 -11.44 -6.08 17.86
CA THR A 183 -11.87 -5.83 19.24
C THR A 183 -10.92 -6.45 20.26
N SER A 184 -9.98 -7.29 19.81
CA SER A 184 -8.94 -7.92 20.62
C SER A 184 -7.62 -8.04 19.83
N GLU A 185 -6.56 -8.51 20.49
CA GLU A 185 -5.29 -8.87 19.84
C GLU A 185 -5.29 -10.30 19.27
N ASP A 186 -6.32 -11.09 19.58
CA ASP A 186 -6.49 -12.45 19.10
C ASP A 186 -7.62 -12.51 18.07
N VAL A 187 -7.26 -12.26 16.81
CA VAL A 187 -8.22 -12.14 15.71
C VAL A 187 -8.03 -13.24 14.69
N SER A 188 -9.13 -13.85 14.24
CA SER A 188 -9.15 -14.81 13.14
C SER A 188 -10.21 -14.47 12.11
N ILE A 189 -9.80 -14.42 10.84
CA ILE A 189 -10.71 -14.30 9.70
C ILE A 189 -11.29 -15.69 9.43
N VAL A 190 -12.61 -15.80 9.47
CA VAL A 190 -13.34 -17.05 9.19
C VAL A 190 -13.83 -17.02 7.76
N VAL A 191 -13.41 -18.00 6.97
CA VAL A 191 -13.77 -18.13 5.54
C VAL A 191 -14.40 -19.48 5.29
N GLU A 192 -15.59 -19.49 4.69
CA GLU A 192 -16.32 -20.70 4.32
C GLU A 192 -16.58 -20.71 2.82
N ASN A 193 -16.13 -21.75 2.12
CA ASN A 193 -16.26 -21.89 0.66
C ASN A 193 -15.75 -20.67 -0.14
N GLY A 194 -14.71 -19.99 0.36
CA GLY A 194 -14.14 -18.79 -0.27
C GLY A 194 -14.84 -17.48 0.09
N PHE A 195 -15.83 -17.49 0.97
CA PHE A 195 -16.52 -16.28 1.45
C PHE A 195 -16.15 -15.99 2.90
N VAL A 196 -15.84 -14.74 3.21
CA VAL A 196 -15.65 -14.32 4.59
C VAL A 196 -17.00 -14.38 5.30
N THR A 197 -17.10 -15.22 6.33
CA THR A 197 -18.36 -15.44 7.09
C THR A 197 -18.26 -14.96 8.53
N GLY A 198 -17.07 -14.60 9.01
CA GLY A 198 -16.86 -14.21 10.39
C GLY A 198 -15.52 -13.55 10.62
N LEU A 199 -15.45 -12.81 11.72
CA LEU A 199 -14.23 -12.24 12.25
C LEU A 199 -14.20 -12.48 13.76
N GLU A 200 -13.55 -13.57 14.19
CA GLU A 200 -13.36 -13.85 15.61
C GLU A 200 -12.40 -12.82 16.21
N GLY A 201 -12.73 -12.25 17.37
CA GLY A 201 -11.96 -11.14 17.95
C GLY A 201 -12.12 -9.80 17.21
N GLY A 202 -13.15 -9.67 16.36
CA GLY A 202 -13.44 -8.43 15.65
C GLY A 202 -14.94 -8.26 15.33
N ILE A 203 -15.24 -7.16 14.65
CA ILE A 203 -16.57 -6.80 14.16
C ILE A 203 -16.50 -6.64 12.64
N ILE A 204 -17.38 -7.32 11.93
CA ILE A 204 -17.49 -7.23 10.46
C ILE A 204 -18.12 -5.89 10.06
N LYS A 205 -17.59 -5.32 8.97
CA LYS A 205 -18.24 -4.28 8.16
C LYS A 205 -18.87 -4.97 6.95
N GLU A 206 -20.19 -5.16 6.97
CA GLU A 206 -20.94 -5.91 5.92
C GLU A 206 -20.68 -5.35 4.51
N HIS A 207 -20.78 -4.04 4.36
CA HIS A 207 -20.53 -3.37 3.08
C HIS A 207 -19.09 -3.58 2.56
N GLY A 208 -18.12 -3.77 3.47
CA GLY A 208 -16.76 -4.15 3.12
C GLY A 208 -16.66 -5.56 2.51
N LEU A 209 -17.49 -6.49 2.99
CA LEU A 209 -17.57 -7.85 2.44
C LEU A 209 -18.25 -7.87 1.08
N GLU A 210 -19.28 -7.04 0.88
CA GLU A 210 -19.90 -6.85 -0.43
C GLU A 210 -18.86 -6.40 -1.47
N LYS A 211 -18.03 -5.42 -1.11
CA LYS A 211 -16.93 -4.92 -1.94
C LYS A 211 -15.89 -6.01 -2.23
N LEU A 212 -15.40 -6.70 -1.19
CA LEU A 212 -14.41 -7.78 -1.32
C LEU A 212 -14.88 -8.91 -2.25
N HIS A 213 -16.18 -9.24 -2.22
CA HIS A 213 -16.77 -10.31 -3.03
C HIS A 213 -17.43 -9.83 -4.32
N MET A 214 -17.11 -8.62 -4.78
CA MET A 214 -17.60 -8.04 -6.04
C MET A 214 -19.14 -7.99 -6.13
N TYR A 215 -19.80 -7.67 -5.01
CA TYR A 215 -21.24 -7.54 -4.88
C TYR A 215 -21.99 -8.79 -5.37
N GLU A 216 -22.76 -8.66 -6.46
CA GLU A 216 -23.60 -9.70 -7.04
C GLU A 216 -22.79 -10.83 -7.71
N SER A 217 -21.57 -10.53 -8.16
CA SER A 217 -20.70 -11.52 -8.81
C SER A 217 -20.21 -12.60 -7.84
N ARG A 218 -20.21 -12.30 -6.53
CA ARG A 218 -19.85 -13.23 -5.44
C ARG A 218 -18.57 -14.01 -5.73
N GLU A 219 -17.49 -13.29 -6.02
CA GLU A 219 -16.22 -13.91 -6.34
C GLU A 219 -15.56 -14.52 -5.08
N PRO A 220 -15.09 -15.79 -5.14
CA PRO A 220 -14.49 -16.45 -4.00
C PRO A 220 -13.05 -15.96 -3.77
N LEU A 221 -12.69 -15.77 -2.50
CA LEU A 221 -11.36 -15.38 -2.04
C LEU A 221 -10.52 -16.61 -1.65
N ASP A 222 -9.26 -16.65 -2.08
CA ASP A 222 -8.25 -17.52 -1.48
C ASP A 222 -7.56 -16.82 -0.30
N ILE A 223 -8.12 -17.01 0.90
CA ILE A 223 -7.60 -16.40 2.14
C ILE A 223 -6.16 -16.80 2.45
N ARG A 224 -5.64 -17.87 1.86
CA ARG A 224 -4.23 -18.29 2.04
C ARG A 224 -3.27 -17.36 1.32
N LYS A 225 -3.72 -16.72 0.23
CA LYS A 225 -2.90 -15.86 -0.64
C LYS A 225 -3.19 -14.38 -0.50
N ALA A 226 -4.39 -14.05 0.00
CA ALA A 226 -4.86 -12.68 0.18
C ALA A 226 -3.89 -11.83 1.02
N TRP A 227 -3.79 -10.54 0.71
CA TRP A 227 -3.06 -9.59 1.54
C TRP A 227 -3.95 -9.16 2.70
N VAL A 228 -3.57 -9.53 3.92
CA VAL A 228 -4.23 -9.05 5.14
C VAL A 228 -3.35 -7.97 5.76
N LYS A 229 -3.92 -6.79 6.01
CA LYS A 229 -3.27 -5.66 6.67
C LYS A 229 -4.13 -5.21 7.84
N THR A 230 -3.50 -4.66 8.88
CA THR A 230 -4.23 -4.03 9.99
C THR A 230 -3.67 -2.67 10.35
N GLY A 231 -4.53 -1.81 10.89
CA GLY A 231 -4.18 -0.48 11.37
C GLY A 231 -3.99 0.53 10.22
N ALA A 232 -3.33 1.65 10.54
CA ALA A 232 -3.11 2.72 9.58
C ALA A 232 -2.13 2.33 8.47
N ILE A 233 -2.42 2.78 7.26
CA ILE A 233 -1.65 2.48 6.04
C ILE A 233 -0.24 3.12 6.07
N ARG A 234 -0.09 4.29 6.72
CA ARG A 234 1.17 5.00 6.99
C ARG A 234 1.04 5.66 8.36
N ARG A 235 1.85 5.24 9.34
CA ARG A 235 1.75 5.75 10.73
C ARG A 235 2.52 7.05 10.94
N SER A 236 3.57 7.26 10.16
CA SER A 236 4.41 8.44 10.21
C SER A 236 3.76 9.63 9.51
N GLN A 237 3.80 10.80 10.16
CA GLN A 237 3.55 12.06 9.48
C GLN A 237 4.82 12.47 8.75
N SER A 238 4.80 12.44 7.41
CA SER A 238 5.83 13.12 6.62
C SER A 238 5.80 14.63 6.91
N GLN A 239 6.90 15.33 6.63
CA GLN A 239 6.98 16.81 6.66
C GLN A 239 6.09 17.49 5.59
N GLY A 240 5.10 16.78 5.06
CA GLY A 240 4.30 17.17 3.90
C GLY A 240 5.05 16.95 2.59
N PRO A 241 4.34 16.99 1.46
CA PRO A 241 4.96 16.99 0.15
C PRO A 241 5.82 18.25 0.03
N GLY A 242 7.15 18.09 0.10
CA GLY A 242 8.08 19.18 -0.18
C GLY A 242 7.78 19.72 -1.58
N ILE A 243 7.37 20.98 -1.68
CA ILE A 243 7.09 21.63 -2.97
C ILE A 243 8.42 21.63 -3.75
N ARG A 244 8.57 20.72 -4.73
CA ARG A 244 9.72 20.72 -5.64
C ARG A 244 9.64 21.99 -6.50
N PRO A 245 10.56 22.95 -6.38
CA PRO A 245 10.67 24.01 -7.36
C PRO A 245 11.28 23.40 -8.62
N GLY A 246 10.47 23.17 -9.67
CA GLY A 246 10.99 22.82 -11.00
C GLY A 246 10.34 21.63 -11.71
N LYS A 247 9.55 20.78 -11.03
CA LYS A 247 8.64 19.83 -11.71
C LYS A 247 7.27 20.47 -11.90
N CYS A 248 7.24 21.65 -12.52
CA CYS A 248 5.99 22.27 -12.95
C CYS A 248 5.53 21.54 -14.22
N HIS A 249 4.82 20.43 -14.07
CA HIS A 249 3.91 20.04 -15.14
C HIS A 249 2.79 21.07 -15.13
N THR A 250 2.83 21.88 -16.18
CA THR A 250 1.92 22.97 -16.53
C THR A 250 0.50 22.67 -16.06
N MET A 251 -0.07 23.64 -15.33
CA MET A 251 -1.48 23.66 -14.95
C MET A 251 -2.35 23.18 -16.11
N ILE A 252 -3.32 22.30 -15.83
CA ILE A 252 -4.32 21.75 -16.78
C ILE A 252 -5.32 22.85 -17.22
N HIS A 253 -4.88 24.11 -17.26
CA HIS A 253 -5.63 25.25 -17.78
C HIS A 253 -5.27 25.60 -19.23
N GLU A 254 -4.73 24.66 -20.00
CA GLU A 254 -4.85 24.72 -21.46
C GLU A 254 -6.11 23.94 -21.87
N ASN A 255 -7.25 24.65 -21.87
CA ASN A 255 -8.62 24.15 -22.13
C ASN A 255 -8.84 23.39 -23.46
N ASN A 256 -7.80 23.07 -24.24
CA ASN A 256 -7.90 22.52 -25.60
C ASN A 256 -7.10 21.24 -25.87
N SER A 257 -6.43 20.66 -24.86
CA SER A 257 -5.72 19.39 -25.07
C SER A 257 -6.52 18.20 -24.53
N SER A 258 -6.46 17.09 -25.25
CA SER A 258 -7.05 15.83 -24.83
C SER A 258 -6.53 15.37 -23.47
N CYS A 259 -7.43 14.93 -22.60
CA CYS A 259 -7.15 14.51 -21.24
C CYS A 259 -7.18 12.99 -21.16
N MET A 260 -6.03 12.35 -20.91
CA MET A 260 -6.02 10.93 -20.53
C MET A 260 -6.43 10.85 -19.05
N THR A 261 -7.45 10.06 -18.74
CA THR A 261 -8.01 9.97 -17.39
C THR A 261 -8.04 8.53 -16.89
N ALA A 262 -7.60 8.32 -15.65
CA ALA A 262 -7.73 7.05 -14.94
C ALA A 262 -9.03 6.98 -14.13
N LEU A 263 -9.60 5.79 -14.00
CA LEU A 263 -10.66 5.48 -13.04
C LEU A 263 -10.06 4.68 -11.89
N ILE A 264 -10.12 5.22 -10.68
CA ILE A 264 -9.60 4.60 -9.47
C ILE A 264 -10.78 4.30 -8.56
N ASP A 265 -11.10 3.03 -8.45
CA ASP A 265 -12.29 2.54 -7.78
C ASP A 265 -11.85 1.46 -6.79
N HIS A 266 -12.03 1.73 -5.49
CA HIS A 266 -11.64 0.90 -4.35
C HIS A 266 -10.17 0.46 -4.20
N ILE A 267 -9.30 0.76 -5.16
CA ILE A 267 -7.89 0.34 -5.17
C ILE A 267 -6.96 1.55 -5.15
N ALA A 268 -7.13 2.42 -4.16
CA ALA A 268 -6.36 3.66 -4.04
C ALA A 268 -4.85 3.43 -3.89
N GLU A 269 -4.42 2.30 -3.31
CA GLU A 269 -2.99 1.98 -3.19
C GLU A 269 -2.29 1.82 -4.55
N ARG A 270 -3.04 1.56 -5.63
CA ARG A 270 -2.51 1.45 -7.00
C ARG A 270 -2.62 2.75 -7.81
N SER A 271 -2.89 3.88 -7.15
CA SER A 271 -3.12 5.16 -7.84
C SER A 271 -1.95 5.57 -8.74
N ILE A 272 -0.71 5.30 -8.33
CA ILE A 272 0.48 5.61 -9.14
C ILE A 272 0.46 4.82 -10.44
N GLU A 273 0.26 3.50 -10.36
CA GLU A 273 0.22 2.65 -11.55
C GLU A 273 -0.98 2.96 -12.42
N LEU A 274 -2.17 3.19 -11.83
CA LEU A 274 -3.38 3.47 -12.58
C LEU A 274 -3.33 4.83 -13.29
N ALA A 275 -2.71 5.84 -12.69
CA ALA A 275 -2.61 7.18 -13.24
C ALA A 275 -1.38 7.40 -14.14
N GLU A 276 -0.56 6.37 -14.38
CA GLU A 276 0.59 6.48 -15.28
C GLU A 276 0.16 6.96 -16.67
N GLY A 277 0.76 8.06 -17.13
CA GLY A 277 0.44 8.70 -18.41
C GLY A 277 -0.90 9.43 -18.45
N CYS A 278 -1.59 9.57 -17.31
CA CYS A 278 -2.85 10.30 -17.19
C CYS A 278 -2.60 11.75 -16.76
N ASN A 279 -3.53 12.62 -17.13
CA ASN A 279 -3.57 14.04 -16.75
C ASN A 279 -4.63 14.32 -15.68
N CYS A 280 -5.53 13.37 -15.42
CA CYS A 280 -6.56 13.46 -14.39
C CYS A 280 -6.89 12.05 -13.89
N ALA A 281 -7.49 11.95 -12.71
CA ALA A 281 -8.16 10.73 -12.27
C ALA A 281 -9.60 11.01 -11.84
N ILE A 282 -10.47 10.03 -12.00
CA ILE A 282 -11.80 9.97 -11.39
C ILE A 282 -11.71 8.92 -10.29
N THR A 283 -12.11 9.28 -9.07
CA THR A 283 -12.05 8.38 -7.91
C THR A 283 -13.46 8.08 -7.42
N VAL A 284 -13.70 6.86 -6.95
CA VAL A 284 -15.02 6.43 -6.44
C VAL A 284 -14.89 5.93 -5.00
N GLY A 285 -15.68 6.53 -4.11
CA GLY A 285 -15.70 6.28 -2.67
C GLY A 285 -14.89 7.29 -1.87
N ASP A 286 -15.33 7.55 -0.65
CA ASP A 286 -14.76 8.53 0.27
C ASP A 286 -13.29 8.25 0.57
N ASP A 287 -12.97 7.05 1.05
CA ASP A 287 -11.60 6.65 1.38
C ASP A 287 -10.72 6.53 0.14
N THR A 288 -11.27 5.98 -0.95
CA THR A 288 -10.56 5.89 -2.23
C THR A 288 -10.15 7.27 -2.70
N THR A 289 -11.09 8.21 -2.69
CA THR A 289 -10.89 9.60 -3.12
C THR A 289 -9.84 10.26 -2.25
N ALA A 290 -9.95 10.14 -0.94
CA ALA A 290 -9.04 10.78 -0.03
C ALA A 290 -7.61 10.20 -0.16
N ILE A 291 -7.44 8.88 -0.24
CA ILE A 291 -6.11 8.25 -0.37
C ILE A 291 -5.51 8.53 -1.75
N ALA A 292 -6.30 8.37 -2.82
CA ALA A 292 -5.84 8.60 -4.18
C ALA A 292 -5.49 10.08 -4.42
N ALA A 293 -6.29 11.02 -3.89
CA ALA A 293 -5.98 12.45 -3.97
C ALA A 293 -4.61 12.77 -3.36
N ASP A 294 -4.35 12.28 -2.15
CA ASP A 294 -3.07 12.52 -1.47
C ASP A 294 -1.89 11.91 -2.24
N ILE A 295 -2.05 10.70 -2.78
CA ILE A 295 -1.03 10.07 -3.63
C ILE A 295 -0.78 10.90 -4.90
N LEU A 296 -1.85 11.26 -5.62
CA LEU A 296 -1.80 11.93 -6.91
C LEU A 296 -1.38 13.40 -6.81
N TYR A 297 -1.51 14.01 -5.63
CA TYR A 297 -0.95 15.33 -5.33
C TYR A 297 0.55 15.40 -5.69
N ARG A 298 1.31 14.36 -5.35
CA ARG A 298 2.76 14.28 -5.63
C ARG A 298 3.07 14.10 -7.11
N LEU A 299 2.12 13.56 -7.86
CA LEU A 299 2.20 13.40 -9.31
C LEU A 299 1.65 14.61 -10.06
N HIS A 300 1.15 15.64 -9.35
CA HIS A 300 0.53 16.82 -9.94
C HIS A 300 -0.71 16.49 -10.81
N ILE A 301 -1.45 15.45 -10.40
CA ILE A 301 -2.64 14.97 -11.11
C ILE A 301 -3.88 15.36 -10.29
N PRO A 302 -4.78 16.21 -10.81
CA PRO A 302 -6.04 16.52 -10.15
C PRO A 302 -6.99 15.32 -10.20
N VAL A 303 -7.88 15.28 -9.22
CA VAL A 303 -8.92 14.24 -9.11
C VAL A 303 -10.31 14.82 -9.23
N ILE A 304 -11.23 14.06 -9.85
CA ILE A 304 -12.68 14.23 -9.68
C ILE A 304 -13.15 13.09 -8.77
N GLY A 305 -13.37 13.40 -7.50
CA GLY A 305 -13.85 12.43 -6.52
C GLY A 305 -15.36 12.33 -6.48
N ILE A 306 -15.87 11.11 -6.55
CA ILE A 306 -17.28 10.75 -6.36
C ILE A 306 -17.40 10.09 -5.00
N THR A 307 -18.09 10.75 -4.07
CA THR A 307 -18.20 10.34 -2.67
C THR A 307 -19.67 10.37 -2.23
N ASP A 308 -20.03 9.70 -1.16
CA ASP A 308 -21.40 9.73 -0.61
C ASP A 308 -21.44 10.25 0.85
N GLY A 309 -20.27 10.49 1.45
CA GLY A 309 -20.12 11.05 2.78
C GLY A 309 -20.00 10.00 3.89
N ASP A 310 -19.59 8.77 3.58
CA ASP A 310 -19.49 7.64 4.52
C ASP A 310 -18.05 7.18 4.90
N PRO A 311 -17.08 8.07 5.15
CA PRO A 311 -15.67 7.68 5.30
C PRO A 311 -15.43 6.64 6.41
N ASP A 312 -14.57 5.64 6.15
CA ASP A 312 -14.24 4.55 7.08
C ASP A 312 -13.35 4.96 8.27
N GLY A 313 -13.06 6.25 8.40
CA GLY A 313 -12.23 6.77 9.48
C GLY A 313 -10.74 6.52 9.27
N PHE A 314 -10.29 6.37 8.02
CA PHE A 314 -8.87 6.50 7.71
C PHE A 314 -8.41 7.92 8.11
N SER A 315 -7.67 7.99 9.21
CA SER A 315 -6.97 9.19 9.61
C SER A 315 -5.74 9.35 8.71
N HIS A 316 -5.91 9.98 7.56
CA HIS A 316 -4.80 10.46 6.74
C HIS A 316 -4.97 11.94 6.41
N THR A 317 -3.85 12.65 6.38
CA THR A 317 -3.83 14.02 5.88
C THR A 317 -4.11 13.99 4.38
N VAL A 318 -5.13 14.70 3.93
CA VAL A 318 -5.53 14.72 2.52
C VAL A 318 -5.00 15.98 1.87
N HIS A 319 -4.20 15.82 0.82
CA HIS A 319 -3.84 16.91 -0.08
C HIS A 319 -4.53 16.71 -1.42
N PHE A 320 -5.18 17.76 -1.92
CA PHE A 320 -5.76 17.78 -3.26
C PHE A 320 -4.90 18.67 -4.16
N TYR A 321 -4.57 18.20 -5.36
CA TYR A 321 -3.85 19.03 -6.31
C TYR A 321 -4.78 20.15 -6.81
N PRO A 322 -4.30 21.40 -7.00
CA PRO A 322 -5.16 22.49 -7.46
C PRO A 322 -5.93 22.13 -8.74
N GLY A 323 -7.22 22.43 -8.75
CA GLY A 323 -8.16 22.06 -9.81
C GLY A 323 -8.85 20.71 -9.59
N SER A 324 -8.57 20.01 -8.49
CA SER A 324 -9.34 18.83 -8.08
C SER A 324 -10.76 19.23 -7.66
N ILE A 325 -11.71 18.32 -7.89
CA ILE A 325 -13.12 18.51 -7.57
C ILE A 325 -13.58 17.29 -6.76
N VAL A 326 -14.34 17.51 -5.70
CA VAL A 326 -15.05 16.44 -4.99
C VAL A 326 -16.55 16.70 -5.13
N MET A 327 -17.25 15.74 -5.70
CA MET A 327 -18.69 15.70 -5.91
C MET A 327 -19.29 14.72 -4.91
N GLN A 328 -19.89 15.26 -3.85
CA GLN A 328 -20.56 14.46 -2.85
C GLN A 328 -22.01 14.20 -3.28
N LEU A 329 -22.41 12.94 -3.21
CA LEU A 329 -23.72 12.43 -3.59
C LEU A 329 -24.63 12.17 -2.40
N ASP A 330 -25.88 11.82 -2.67
CA ASP A 330 -26.76 11.16 -1.70
C ASP A 330 -26.08 9.89 -1.13
N PRO A 331 -26.27 9.55 0.16
CA PRO A 331 -25.69 8.34 0.75
C PRO A 331 -26.03 7.06 -0.04
N GLY A 332 -25.01 6.23 -0.28
CA GLY A 332 -25.04 4.95 -1.00
C GLY A 332 -25.01 5.05 -2.52
N TRP A 333 -24.76 6.23 -3.11
CA TRP A 333 -24.79 6.42 -4.56
C TRP A 333 -23.43 6.44 -5.25
N ASP A 334 -22.33 6.58 -4.53
CA ASP A 334 -20.97 6.57 -5.08
C ASP A 334 -20.68 5.28 -5.87
N ASP A 335 -20.96 4.11 -5.30
CA ASP A 335 -20.76 2.79 -5.92
C ASP A 335 -21.65 2.60 -7.15
N VAL A 336 -22.88 3.10 -7.09
CA VAL A 336 -23.86 3.00 -8.19
C VAL A 336 -23.41 3.88 -9.36
N ILE A 337 -23.09 5.14 -9.09
CA ILE A 337 -22.60 6.08 -10.09
C ILE A 337 -21.24 5.65 -10.64
N GLY A 338 -20.35 5.15 -9.80
CA GLY A 338 -19.05 4.60 -10.21
C GLY A 338 -19.18 3.47 -11.23
N LYS A 339 -20.12 2.54 -11.02
CA LYS A 339 -20.43 1.48 -11.99
C LYS A 339 -20.95 2.02 -13.32
N ILE A 340 -21.79 3.06 -13.29
CA ILE A 340 -22.31 3.73 -14.50
C ILE A 340 -21.16 4.41 -15.25
N ILE A 341 -20.32 5.19 -14.55
CA ILE A 341 -19.13 5.84 -15.12
C ILE A 341 -18.20 4.82 -15.77
N ARG A 342 -17.90 3.71 -15.07
CA ARG A 342 -17.06 2.63 -15.60
C ARG A 342 -17.63 2.06 -16.90
N LYS A 343 -18.95 1.85 -16.95
CA LYS A 343 -19.63 1.28 -18.12
C LYS A 343 -19.70 2.26 -19.29
N GLU A 344 -20.23 3.47 -19.04
CA GLU A 344 -20.60 4.42 -20.09
C GLU A 344 -19.43 5.27 -20.58
N LEU A 345 -18.55 5.71 -19.67
CA LEU A 345 -17.44 6.61 -20.03
C LEU A 345 -16.13 5.84 -20.28
N PHE A 346 -15.92 4.72 -19.57
CA PHE A 346 -14.68 3.94 -19.66
C PHE A 346 -14.78 2.64 -20.46
N ASN A 347 -15.99 2.22 -20.88
CA ASN A 347 -16.21 0.93 -21.54
C ASN A 347 -15.58 -0.25 -20.77
N GLY A 348 -15.68 -0.23 -19.45
CA GLY A 348 -15.14 -1.26 -18.55
C GLY A 348 -13.63 -1.17 -18.27
N LYS A 349 -12.91 -0.24 -18.91
CA LYS A 349 -11.45 -0.09 -18.74
C LYS A 349 -11.10 0.78 -17.55
N ASP A 350 -9.83 0.77 -17.15
CA ASP A 350 -9.32 1.63 -16.06
C ASP A 350 -8.83 2.99 -16.55
N ARG A 351 -8.69 3.18 -17.87
CA ARG A 351 -8.22 4.44 -18.47
C ARG A 351 -8.98 4.73 -19.76
N THR A 352 -9.25 6.01 -19.99
CA THR A 352 -9.87 6.49 -21.23
C THR A 352 -9.42 7.90 -21.56
N LYS A 353 -9.64 8.32 -22.81
CA LYS A 353 -9.25 9.63 -23.30
C LYS A 353 -10.49 10.49 -23.49
N PHE A 354 -10.51 11.66 -22.85
CA PHE A 354 -11.51 12.70 -23.04
C PHE A 354 -10.94 13.84 -23.90
N ASN A 355 -11.81 14.62 -24.55
CA ASN A 355 -11.36 15.74 -25.39
C ASN A 355 -10.77 16.88 -24.57
N ASN A 356 -11.33 17.15 -23.39
CA ASN A 356 -10.83 18.11 -22.40
C ASN A 356 -11.46 17.83 -21.03
N PHE A 357 -10.95 18.49 -20.00
CA PHE A 357 -11.39 18.33 -18.61
C PHE A 357 -12.85 18.77 -18.38
N GLU A 358 -13.30 19.86 -19.00
CA GLU A 358 -14.65 20.40 -18.78
C GLU A 358 -15.72 19.50 -19.39
N GLU A 359 -15.47 18.92 -20.57
CA GLU A 359 -16.37 17.92 -21.18
C GLU A 359 -16.49 16.68 -20.29
N MET A 360 -15.37 16.16 -19.80
CA MET A 360 -15.36 15.03 -18.87
C MET A 360 -16.19 15.34 -17.61
N LYS A 361 -15.94 16.50 -16.99
CA LYS A 361 -16.69 16.97 -15.81
C LYS A 361 -18.19 17.08 -16.10
N ASN A 362 -18.57 17.66 -17.24
CA ASN A 362 -19.99 17.79 -17.61
C ASN A 362 -20.64 16.42 -17.81
N SER A 363 -19.98 15.47 -18.49
CA SER A 363 -20.49 14.11 -18.64
C SER A 363 -20.71 13.41 -17.29
N ILE A 364 -19.80 13.62 -16.33
CA ILE A 364 -19.94 13.09 -14.97
C ILE A 364 -21.14 13.74 -14.27
N GLN A 365 -21.29 15.06 -14.36
CA GLN A 365 -22.42 15.77 -13.75
C GLN A 365 -23.77 15.36 -14.35
N GLU A 366 -23.83 15.06 -15.66
CA GLU A 366 -25.02 14.52 -16.31
C GLU A 366 -25.40 13.14 -15.77
N ILE A 367 -24.41 12.25 -15.57
CA ILE A 367 -24.62 10.92 -14.97
C ILE A 367 -25.12 11.03 -13.53
N ILE A 368 -24.53 11.93 -12.74
CA ILE A 368 -24.91 12.16 -11.34
C ILE A 368 -26.33 12.73 -11.23
N GLY A 369 -26.66 13.71 -12.07
CA GLY A 369 -27.97 14.35 -12.10
C GLY A 369 -28.38 14.93 -10.73
N GLU A 370 -29.60 14.62 -10.30
CA GLU A 370 -30.19 15.12 -9.06
C GLU A 370 -29.56 14.54 -7.77
N LYS A 371 -28.62 13.59 -7.90
CA LYS A 371 -27.94 12.98 -6.76
C LYS A 371 -26.81 13.81 -6.18
N LEU A 372 -26.42 14.90 -6.82
CA LEU A 372 -25.38 15.79 -6.34
C LEU A 372 -25.86 16.57 -5.11
N VAL A 373 -25.22 16.33 -3.97
CA VAL A 373 -25.47 17.06 -2.70
C VAL A 373 -24.56 18.28 -2.60
N SER A 374 -23.27 18.12 -2.88
CA SER A 374 -22.32 19.23 -2.84
C SER A 374 -21.18 19.06 -3.84
N LEU A 375 -20.54 20.18 -4.21
CA LEU A 375 -19.37 20.20 -5.06
C LEU A 375 -18.34 21.14 -4.44
N ILE A 376 -17.14 20.61 -4.18
CA ILE A 376 -16.01 21.33 -3.61
C ILE A 376 -14.89 21.37 -4.65
N VAL A 377 -14.29 22.54 -4.87
CA VAL A 377 -13.13 22.72 -5.74
C VAL A 377 -11.94 23.09 -4.87
N TYR A 378 -10.80 22.44 -5.09
CA TYR A 378 -9.56 22.60 -4.34
C TYR A 378 -8.49 23.39 -5.09
#